data_AF-A0A0F7WQ60-F1
#
_entry.id   AF-A0A0F7WQ60-F1
#
_cell.length_a   1.000
_cell.length_b   1.000
_cell.length_c   1.000
_cell.angle_alpha   90.00
_cell.angle_beta   90.00
_cell.angle_gamma   90.00
#
_symmetry.space_group_name_H-M   'P 1'
#
loop_
_entity.id
_entity.type
_entity.pdbx_description
1 polymer ?
#
loop_
_entity_poly.entity_id
_entity_poly.type
_entity_poly.pdbx_seq_one_letter_code
_entity_poly.pdbx_strand_id
1 'polypeptide(L)'
;MNTYTFSPTLQKSFSLFLLEKLDSYFFFGGTRTQILVITPTNIRLAAKKRGCKVSTIEKIIKILSFILLPLVIIAFILRYFLHKKFDKQFLCIPKVISNEDEALLGSRPQAVEKAVREISPAFFSIPRKYQLIRIDTPRDDAPSILFPIGIEIILKDLCIDTLKQSNLFLKREMDFLDHPEEKALFDSICSIEKDQEWMSLESKKLLITHFLKYLFVFGIEQLNPGFNPENGRGVFFRNKYSKDPFSSARSIWANLFFGTHHEGNIKIKGMGYQIFTRLKKLGISFSSYNSINPNPYFFDEGCFVYWESQFKSALQDHGILQKQTETFYRNT
;
A
#
# COMPACT_ATOMS: atom_id res chain seq x y z
N MET A 1 -11.88 12.80 19.57
CA MET A 1 -11.66 11.34 19.67
C MET A 1 -12.46 10.65 18.59
N ASN A 2 -11.93 9.59 17.99
CA ASN A 2 -12.69 8.77 17.04
C ASN A 2 -13.91 8.16 17.74
N THR A 3 -14.91 7.73 16.96
CA THR A 3 -16.04 6.95 17.48
C THR A 3 -15.93 5.55 16.91
N TYR A 4 -15.80 4.55 17.79
CA TYR A 4 -15.70 3.15 17.41
C TYR A 4 -17.05 2.45 17.48
N THR A 5 -17.25 1.52 16.55
CA THR A 5 -18.28 0.48 16.60
C THR A 5 -17.61 -0.84 16.31
N PHE A 6 -18.17 -1.95 16.80
CA PHE A 6 -17.57 -3.27 16.62
C PHE A 6 -18.51 -4.18 15.87
N SER A 7 -17.97 -4.95 14.92
CA SER A 7 -18.72 -5.96 14.17
C SER A 7 -19.53 -6.86 15.12
N PRO A 8 -20.76 -7.24 14.78
CA PRO A 8 -21.56 -8.18 15.56
C PRO A 8 -20.87 -9.54 15.75
N THR A 9 -20.03 -9.95 14.80
CA THR A 9 -19.31 -11.23 14.85
C THR A 9 -18.11 -11.21 15.78
N LEU A 10 -17.74 -10.05 16.31
CA LEU A 10 -16.59 -9.90 17.18
C LEU A 10 -16.95 -10.20 18.63
N GLN A 11 -16.21 -11.11 19.27
CA GLN A 11 -16.34 -11.34 20.70
C GLN A 11 -15.75 -10.15 21.48
N LYS A 12 -16.63 -9.36 22.10
CA LYS A 12 -16.26 -8.13 22.79
C LYS A 12 -15.87 -8.45 24.23
N SER A 13 -14.69 -8.00 24.66
CA SER A 13 -14.41 -7.92 26.09
C SER A 13 -15.24 -6.80 26.72
N PHE A 14 -15.38 -6.82 28.05
CA PHE A 14 -16.10 -5.78 28.78
C PHE A 14 -15.58 -4.37 28.46
N SER A 15 -14.26 -4.19 28.31
CA SER A 15 -13.68 -2.89 27.98
C SER A 15 -14.07 -2.41 26.57
N LEU A 16 -14.16 -3.31 25.59
CA LEU A 16 -14.61 -2.96 24.24
C LEU A 16 -16.10 -2.64 24.20
N PHE A 17 -16.90 -3.41 24.94
CA PHE A 17 -18.33 -3.15 25.09
C PHE A 17 -18.57 -1.77 25.72
N LEU A 18 -17.89 -1.46 26.83
CA LEU A 18 -18.02 -0.18 27.51
C LEU A 18 -17.55 0.98 26.62
N LEU A 19 -16.44 0.81 25.90
CA LEU A 19 -15.93 1.78 24.94
C LEU A 19 -16.97 2.08 23.85
N GLU A 20 -17.57 1.05 23.25
CA GLU A 20 -18.60 1.20 22.22
C GLU A 20 -19.83 1.95 22.74
N LYS A 21 -20.29 1.64 23.96
CA LYS A 21 -21.45 2.33 24.57
C LYS A 21 -21.16 3.79 24.84
N LEU A 22 -19.99 4.10 25.42
CA LEU A 22 -19.56 5.48 25.64
C LEU A 22 -19.39 6.24 24.31
N ASP A 23 -18.77 5.62 23.31
CA ASP A 23 -18.64 6.22 21.98
C ASP A 23 -19.99 6.46 21.32
N SER A 24 -20.94 5.54 21.45
CA SER A 24 -22.30 5.73 20.95
C SER A 24 -23.02 6.87 21.66
N TYR A 25 -22.86 6.98 22.98
CA TYR A 25 -23.45 8.05 23.78
C TYR A 25 -22.93 9.44 23.36
N PHE A 26 -21.62 9.61 23.21
CA PHE A 26 -21.02 10.89 22.80
C PHE A 26 -21.06 11.16 21.27
N PHE A 27 -21.69 10.29 20.48
CA PHE A 27 -21.77 10.46 19.03
C PHE A 27 -23.03 11.20 18.60
N PHE A 28 -22.87 12.34 17.92
CA PHE A 28 -23.97 13.18 17.41
C PHE A 28 -24.17 13.11 15.89
N GLY A 29 -23.47 12.19 15.21
CA GLY A 29 -23.50 12.03 13.76
C GLY A 29 -22.13 12.21 13.10
N GLY A 30 -22.02 11.80 11.84
CA GLY A 30 -20.80 11.96 11.05
C GLY A 30 -20.13 10.63 10.69
N THR A 31 -18.83 10.49 11.01
CA THR A 31 -18.04 9.30 10.63
C THR A 31 -17.75 8.44 11.85
N ARG A 32 -17.96 7.12 11.71
CA ARG A 32 -17.57 6.10 12.68
C ARG A 32 -16.49 5.19 12.11
N THR A 33 -15.64 4.67 12.98
CA THR A 33 -14.66 3.64 12.64
C THR A 33 -15.20 2.30 13.13
N GLN A 34 -15.54 1.43 12.20
CA GLN A 34 -16.05 0.09 12.48
C GLN A 34 -14.89 -0.88 12.55
N ILE A 35 -14.67 -1.48 13.72
CA ILE A 35 -13.70 -2.53 13.93
C ILE A 35 -14.33 -3.85 13.47
N LEU A 36 -13.75 -4.42 12.43
CA LEU A 36 -14.27 -5.61 11.77
C LEU A 36 -13.74 -6.87 12.45
N VAL A 37 -12.43 -6.86 12.72
CA VAL A 37 -11.69 -8.02 13.23
C VAL A 37 -10.62 -7.56 14.20
N ILE A 38 -10.46 -8.33 15.28
CA ILE A 38 -9.28 -8.29 16.16
C ILE A 38 -8.71 -9.71 16.14
N THR A 39 -7.47 -9.86 15.67
CA THR A 39 -6.80 -11.17 15.57
C THR A 39 -6.24 -11.60 16.93
N PRO A 40 -5.86 -12.87 17.11
CA PRO A 40 -5.23 -13.35 18.35
C PRO A 40 -3.97 -12.56 18.74
N THR A 41 -3.20 -12.09 17.76
CA THR A 41 -2.02 -11.24 17.98
C THR A 41 -2.35 -9.75 18.09
N ASN A 42 -3.62 -9.40 18.29
CA ASN A 42 -4.13 -8.04 18.47
C ASN A 42 -3.95 -7.13 17.24
N ILE A 43 -3.78 -7.71 16.04
CA ILE A 43 -3.91 -6.97 14.78
C ILE A 43 -5.37 -6.57 14.61
N ARG A 44 -5.61 -5.33 14.19
CA ARG A 44 -6.97 -4.78 14.08
C ARG A 44 -7.26 -4.30 12.68
N LEU A 45 -8.34 -4.81 12.12
CA LEU A 45 -8.86 -4.40 10.83
C LEU A 45 -10.09 -3.51 11.06
N ALA A 46 -10.11 -2.34 10.42
CA ALA A 46 -11.17 -1.37 10.58
C ALA A 46 -11.63 -0.81 9.23
N ALA A 47 -12.90 -0.42 9.13
CA ALA A 47 -13.45 0.34 8.01
C ALA A 47 -14.05 1.66 8.51
N LYS A 48 -14.08 2.68 7.63
CA LYS A 48 -14.76 3.95 7.94
C LYS A 48 -16.20 3.92 7.44
N LYS A 49 -17.16 4.07 8.34
CA LYS A 49 -18.58 4.26 8.03
C LYS A 49 -18.90 5.76 8.06
N ARG A 50 -19.11 6.35 6.88
CA ARG A 50 -19.42 7.79 6.73
C ARG A 50 -20.93 8.02 6.74
N GLY A 51 -21.35 9.23 7.10
CA GLY A 51 -22.75 9.66 6.99
C GLY A 51 -23.68 8.96 7.98
N CYS A 52 -23.17 8.46 9.11
CA CYS A 52 -24.02 7.89 10.15
C CYS A 52 -24.89 9.00 10.75
N LYS A 53 -26.21 8.88 10.54
CA LYS A 53 -27.21 9.79 11.11
C LYS A 53 -27.61 9.31 12.49
N VAL A 54 -27.85 10.27 13.37
CA VAL A 54 -28.44 10.06 14.70
C VAL A 54 -29.80 10.74 14.67
N SER A 55 -30.84 10.08 15.16
CA SER A 55 -32.20 10.63 15.17
C SER A 55 -32.25 11.92 16.01
N THR A 56 -33.14 12.84 15.66
CA THR A 56 -33.31 14.09 16.42
C THR A 56 -33.68 13.81 17.87
N ILE A 57 -34.53 12.80 18.12
CA ILE A 57 -34.93 12.36 19.45
C ILE A 57 -33.71 11.90 20.26
N GLU A 58 -32.85 11.06 19.69
CA GLU A 58 -31.64 10.59 20.37
C GLU A 58 -30.69 11.74 20.70
N LYS A 59 -30.56 12.75 19.82
CA LYS A 59 -29.79 13.97 20.10
C LYS A 59 -30.36 14.75 21.28
N ILE A 60 -31.68 14.93 21.34
CA ILE A 60 -32.36 15.64 22.43
C ILE A 60 -32.13 14.90 23.76
N ILE A 61 -32.30 13.59 23.79
CA ILE A 61 -32.06 12.76 24.99
C ILE A 61 -30.60 12.91 25.47
N LYS A 62 -29.63 12.87 24.54
CA LYS A 62 -28.21 13.09 24.86
C LYS A 62 -27.97 14.47 25.46
N ILE A 63 -28.61 15.52 24.94
CA ILE A 63 -28.49 16.89 25.48
C ILE A 63 -29.11 16.97 26.88
N LEU A 64 -30.31 16.41 27.09
CA LEU A 64 -30.97 16.43 28.40
C LEU A 64 -30.17 15.68 29.47
N SER A 65 -29.43 14.64 29.08
CA SER A 65 -28.56 13.91 30.02
C SER A 65 -27.42 14.75 30.62
N PHE A 66 -27.10 15.92 30.05
CA PHE A 66 -26.11 16.85 30.64
C PHE A 66 -26.58 17.46 31.97
N ILE A 67 -27.86 17.37 32.32
CA ILE A 67 -28.36 17.72 33.65
C ILE A 67 -27.66 16.87 34.73
N LEU A 68 -27.27 15.63 34.40
CA LEU A 68 -26.48 14.74 35.24
C LEU A 68 -24.97 14.96 35.04
N LEU A 69 -24.53 16.22 35.04
CA LEU A 69 -23.18 16.63 34.68
C LEU A 69 -22.05 15.80 35.35
N PRO A 70 -22.09 15.50 36.67
CA PRO A 70 -21.03 14.70 37.30
C PRO A 70 -20.85 13.32 36.66
N LEU A 71 -21.96 12.65 36.31
CA LEU A 71 -21.93 11.34 35.66
C LEU A 71 -21.39 11.44 34.22
N VAL A 72 -21.76 12.51 33.50
CA VAL A 72 -21.25 12.75 32.14
C VAL A 72 -19.74 12.97 32.16
N ILE A 73 -19.20 13.68 33.17
CA ILE A 73 -17.76 13.87 33.34
C ILE A 73 -17.06 12.53 33.60
N ILE A 74 -17.59 11.69 34.49
CA ILE A 74 -17.03 10.35 34.75
C ILE A 74 -17.04 9.50 33.47
N ALA A 75 -18.16 9.49 32.74
CA ALA A 75 -18.29 8.78 31.46
C ALA A 75 -17.26 9.27 30.43
N PHE A 76 -17.00 10.58 30.38
CA PHE A 76 -16.01 11.18 29.49
C PHE A 76 -14.58 10.79 29.87
N ILE A 77 -14.25 10.79 31.17
CA ILE A 77 -12.94 10.35 31.68
C ILE A 77 -12.72 8.86 31.39
N LEU A 78 -13.72 8.01 31.63
CA LEU A 78 -13.66 6.59 31.30
C LEU A 78 -13.44 6.37 29.81
N ARG A 79 -14.17 7.13 28.97
CA ARG A 79 -13.97 7.10 27.52
C ARG A 79 -12.53 7.46 27.16
N TYR A 80 -11.96 8.50 27.77
CA TYR A 80 -10.57 8.89 27.56
C TYR A 80 -9.59 7.75 27.88
N PHE A 81 -9.70 7.12 29.05
CA PHE A 81 -8.83 6.01 29.43
C PHE A 81 -8.99 4.77 28.53
N LEU A 82 -10.23 4.43 28.16
CA LEU A 82 -10.50 3.31 27.27
C LEU A 82 -9.94 3.54 25.87
N HIS A 83 -10.09 4.75 25.33
CA HIS A 83 -9.44 5.14 24.09
C HIS A 83 -7.93 5.07 24.23
N LYS A 84 -7.32 5.63 25.26
CA LYS A 84 -5.85 5.54 25.46
C LYS A 84 -5.34 4.10 25.50
N LYS A 85 -6.10 3.18 26.08
CA LYS A 85 -5.79 1.74 26.09
C LYS A 85 -6.04 1.08 24.72
N PHE A 86 -7.04 1.57 23.98
CA PHE A 86 -7.44 1.02 22.70
C PHE A 86 -6.68 1.64 21.51
N ASP A 87 -6.10 2.83 21.64
CA ASP A 87 -5.50 3.60 20.55
C ASP A 87 -4.15 2.99 20.15
N LYS A 88 -4.23 1.88 19.43
CA LYS A 88 -3.16 1.28 18.65
C LYS A 88 -3.52 1.44 17.18
N GLN A 89 -2.52 1.58 16.32
CA GLN A 89 -2.76 1.74 14.90
C GLN A 89 -3.54 0.52 14.35
N PHE A 90 -4.53 0.80 13.50
CA PHE A 90 -5.36 -0.20 12.86
C PHE A 90 -5.22 -0.09 11.35
N LEU A 91 -5.29 -1.23 10.67
CA LEU A 91 -5.36 -1.25 9.23
C LEU A 91 -6.74 -0.77 8.80
N CYS A 92 -6.78 0.46 8.28
CA CYS A 92 -8.03 1.13 7.90
C CYS A 92 -8.32 0.92 6.41
N ILE A 93 -9.38 0.19 6.11
CA ILE A 93 -9.89 0.00 4.76
C ILE A 93 -10.72 1.22 4.36
N PRO A 94 -10.47 1.81 3.17
CA PRO A 94 -11.18 3.01 2.71
C PRO A 94 -12.59 2.73 2.19
N LYS A 95 -12.90 1.48 1.79
CA LYS A 95 -14.15 1.08 1.13
C LYS A 95 -15.20 0.65 2.15
N VAL A 96 -16.47 0.91 1.83
CA VAL A 96 -17.61 0.29 2.52
C VAL A 96 -17.59 -1.20 2.22
N ILE A 97 -17.59 -2.01 3.27
CA ILE A 97 -17.57 -3.47 3.18
C ILE A 97 -19.02 -3.96 3.23
N SER A 98 -19.33 -5.00 2.45
CA SER A 98 -20.66 -5.62 2.48
C SER A 98 -20.87 -6.34 3.82
N ASN A 99 -22.12 -6.57 4.23
CA ASN A 99 -22.39 -7.32 5.47
C ASN A 99 -21.86 -8.77 5.37
N GLU A 100 -21.86 -9.34 4.17
CA GLU A 100 -21.34 -10.69 3.91
C GLU A 100 -19.83 -10.75 4.10
N ASP A 101 -19.09 -9.79 3.51
CA ASP A 101 -17.65 -9.65 3.69
C ASP A 101 -17.27 -9.39 5.15
N GLU A 102 -18.05 -8.55 5.86
CA GLU A 102 -17.84 -8.27 7.29
C GLU A 102 -17.97 -9.56 8.13
N ALA A 103 -19.02 -10.35 7.88
CA ALA A 103 -19.22 -11.62 8.56
C ALA A 103 -18.11 -12.63 8.25
N LEU A 104 -17.66 -12.67 6.99
CA LEU A 104 -16.58 -13.55 6.56
C LEU A 104 -15.24 -13.20 7.22
N LEU A 105 -14.88 -11.91 7.24
CA LEU A 105 -13.69 -11.42 7.94
C LEU A 105 -13.74 -11.76 9.43
N GLY A 106 -14.90 -11.53 10.06
CA GLY A 106 -15.11 -11.79 11.48
C GLY A 106 -15.00 -13.26 11.89
N SER A 107 -15.47 -14.17 11.03
CA SER A 107 -15.41 -15.61 11.30
C SER A 107 -14.00 -16.22 11.10
N ARG A 108 -13.05 -15.48 10.51
CA ARG A 108 -11.73 -16.00 10.13
C ARG A 108 -10.56 -15.08 10.54
N PRO A 109 -10.41 -14.77 11.84
CA PRO A 109 -9.38 -13.84 12.31
C PRO A 109 -7.95 -14.31 12.01
N GLN A 110 -7.70 -15.63 11.95
CA GLN A 110 -6.38 -16.18 11.61
C GLN A 110 -6.03 -15.97 10.12
N ALA A 111 -7.01 -16.08 9.23
CA ALA A 111 -6.80 -15.80 7.79
C ALA A 111 -6.52 -14.31 7.56
N VAL A 112 -7.24 -13.43 8.27
CA VAL A 112 -6.96 -11.98 8.28
C VAL A 112 -5.55 -11.71 8.77
N GLU A 113 -5.13 -12.36 9.86
CA GLU A 113 -3.78 -12.20 10.39
C GLU A 113 -2.71 -12.62 9.38
N LYS A 114 -2.86 -13.79 8.75
CA LYS A 114 -1.94 -14.27 7.71
C LYS A 114 -1.86 -13.25 6.57
N ALA A 115 -3.01 -12.82 6.05
CA ALA A 115 -3.08 -11.84 4.98
C ALA A 115 -2.41 -10.51 5.34
N VAL A 116 -2.60 -10.01 6.57
CA VAL A 116 -1.96 -8.76 7.03
C VAL A 116 -0.43 -8.92 7.14
N ARG A 117 0.05 -10.09 7.59
CA ARG A 117 1.50 -10.37 7.71
C ARG A 117 2.20 -10.50 6.35
N GLU A 118 1.45 -10.84 5.31
CA GLU A 118 1.93 -11.02 3.94
C GLU A 118 1.78 -9.75 3.09
N ILE A 119 1.24 -8.64 3.66
CA ILE A 119 1.11 -7.37 2.95
C ILE A 119 2.47 -6.90 2.40
N SER A 120 2.46 -6.52 1.12
CA SER A 120 3.59 -5.85 0.46
C SER A 120 3.95 -4.56 1.21
N PRO A 121 5.23 -4.29 1.49
CA PRO A 121 5.64 -3.08 2.20
C PRO A 121 5.28 -1.81 1.42
N ALA A 122 5.18 -1.91 0.09
CA ALA A 122 4.74 -0.81 -0.76
C ALA A 122 3.28 -0.40 -0.51
N PHE A 123 2.44 -1.29 0.02
CA PHE A 123 1.06 -0.98 0.40
C PHE A 123 0.99 0.14 1.45
N PHE A 124 1.95 0.19 2.36
CA PHE A 124 2.00 1.21 3.41
C PHE A 124 2.56 2.55 2.92
N SER A 125 3.26 2.52 1.79
CA SER A 125 3.90 3.67 1.18
C SER A 125 2.98 4.46 0.22
N ILE A 126 1.79 3.95 -0.06
CA ILE A 126 0.82 4.59 -0.97
C ILE A 126 -0.34 5.26 -0.21
N PRO A 127 -0.97 6.31 -0.79
CA PRO A 127 -2.19 6.90 -0.25
C PRO A 127 -3.33 5.88 -0.08
N ARG A 128 -4.15 6.08 0.96
CA ARG A 128 -5.29 5.21 1.28
C ARG A 128 -6.26 4.98 0.12
N LYS A 129 -6.42 5.92 -0.82
CA LYS A 129 -7.31 5.74 -1.99
C LYS A 129 -6.86 4.62 -2.94
N TYR A 130 -5.59 4.22 -2.88
CA TYR A 130 -5.04 3.14 -3.69
C TYR A 130 -4.86 1.84 -2.89
N GLN A 131 -5.14 1.86 -1.59
CA GLN A 131 -5.09 0.68 -0.73
C GLN A 131 -6.43 -0.06 -0.81
N LEU A 132 -6.44 -1.23 -1.42
CA LEU A 132 -7.65 -2.02 -1.62
C LEU A 132 -7.67 -3.23 -0.69
N ILE A 133 -8.87 -3.75 -0.45
CA ILE A 133 -9.07 -5.09 0.09
C ILE A 133 -9.87 -5.89 -0.94
N ARG A 134 -9.50 -7.14 -1.13
CA ARG A 134 -10.22 -8.09 -1.96
C ARG A 134 -10.41 -9.37 -1.15
N ILE A 135 -11.63 -9.88 -1.16
CA ILE A 135 -11.99 -11.15 -0.56
C ILE A 135 -12.40 -12.03 -1.74
N ASP A 136 -11.55 -12.99 -2.07
CA ASP A 136 -11.85 -13.95 -3.12
C ASP A 136 -12.44 -15.20 -2.49
N THR A 137 -13.59 -15.63 -3.00
CA THR A 137 -14.22 -16.90 -2.66
C THR A 137 -14.20 -17.78 -3.91
N PRO A 138 -13.10 -18.50 -4.20
CA PRO A 138 -13.10 -19.49 -5.28
C PRO A 138 -14.15 -20.56 -4.98
N ARG A 139 -14.75 -21.14 -6.03
CA ARG A 139 -15.97 -21.96 -5.91
C ARG A 139 -15.85 -23.19 -4.99
N ASP A 140 -14.65 -23.63 -4.64
CA ASP A 140 -14.43 -24.80 -3.78
C ASP A 140 -13.33 -24.61 -2.72
N ASP A 141 -12.79 -23.39 -2.57
CA ASP A 141 -11.69 -23.10 -1.65
C ASP A 141 -12.09 -22.18 -0.50
N ALA A 142 -11.29 -22.22 0.57
CA ALA A 142 -11.38 -21.26 1.64
C ALA A 142 -11.17 -19.83 1.09
N PRO A 143 -12.06 -18.86 1.40
CA PRO A 143 -11.85 -17.48 0.98
C PRO A 143 -10.49 -16.94 1.34
N SER A 144 -9.84 -16.32 0.35
CA SER A 144 -8.56 -15.65 0.50
C SER A 144 -8.77 -14.15 0.67
N ILE A 145 -8.04 -13.57 1.61
CA ILE A 145 -8.08 -12.14 1.90
C ILE A 145 -6.80 -11.55 1.36
N LEU A 146 -6.92 -10.55 0.50
CA LEU A 146 -5.80 -9.89 -0.16
C LEU A 146 -5.87 -8.38 0.07
N PHE A 147 -4.70 -7.76 0.12
CA PHE A 147 -4.54 -6.30 0.21
C PHE A 147 -3.87 -5.75 -1.05
N PRO A 148 -4.56 -5.76 -2.20
CA PRO A 148 -3.96 -5.33 -3.45
C PRO A 148 -3.75 -3.80 -3.48
N ILE A 149 -2.80 -3.40 -4.30
CA ILE A 149 -2.57 -2.00 -4.67
C ILE A 149 -3.44 -1.69 -5.89
N GLY A 150 -4.20 -0.60 -5.84
CA GLY A 150 -5.10 -0.14 -6.89
C GLY A 150 -4.35 0.44 -8.10
N ILE A 151 -3.60 -0.39 -8.82
CA ILE A 151 -2.77 0.00 -9.98
C ILE A 151 -3.60 0.76 -11.03
N GLU A 152 -4.83 0.31 -11.31
CA GLU A 152 -5.72 0.99 -12.27
C GLU A 152 -6.09 2.41 -11.85
N ILE A 153 -6.30 2.62 -10.54
CA ILE A 153 -6.61 3.94 -9.97
C ILE A 153 -5.36 4.83 -10.06
N ILE A 154 -4.17 4.29 -9.75
CA ILE A 154 -2.90 5.00 -9.90
C ILE A 154 -2.67 5.38 -11.38
N LEU A 155 -2.89 4.45 -12.31
CA LEU A 155 -2.71 4.67 -13.74
C LEU A 155 -3.59 5.81 -14.25
N LYS A 156 -4.86 5.86 -13.80
CA LYS A 156 -5.78 6.95 -14.12
C LYS A 156 -5.29 8.29 -13.55
N ASP A 157 -4.87 8.32 -12.29
CA ASP A 157 -4.45 9.53 -11.60
C ASP A 157 -3.05 10.03 -12.04
N LEU A 158 -2.26 9.20 -12.72
CA LEU A 158 -0.95 9.58 -13.26
C LEU A 158 -1.03 10.51 -14.48
N CYS A 159 -2.19 10.69 -15.10
CA CYS A 159 -2.39 11.50 -16.32
C CYS A 159 -1.41 11.12 -17.44
N ILE A 160 -1.33 9.82 -17.76
CA ILE A 160 -0.33 9.24 -18.68
C ILE A 160 -0.43 9.76 -20.13
N ASP A 161 -1.57 10.32 -20.50
CA ASP A 161 -1.82 11.01 -21.78
C ASP A 161 -0.84 12.17 -21.99
N THR A 162 -0.51 12.89 -20.91
CA THR A 162 0.43 14.02 -20.95
C THR A 162 1.91 13.62 -20.87
N LEU A 163 2.22 12.33 -20.69
CA LEU A 163 3.62 11.86 -20.71
C LEU A 163 4.14 11.85 -22.14
N LYS A 164 5.24 12.56 -22.35
CA LYS A 164 6.00 12.54 -23.61
C LYS A 164 7.02 11.41 -23.55
N GLN A 165 6.88 10.44 -24.45
CA GLN A 165 7.84 9.35 -24.65
C GLN A 165 8.11 9.21 -26.16
N SER A 166 9.38 9.32 -26.54
CA SER A 166 9.80 9.12 -27.92
C SER A 166 9.88 7.63 -28.27
N ASN A 167 9.53 7.27 -29.50
CA ASN A 167 9.69 5.93 -30.03
C ASN A 167 11.17 5.58 -30.35
N LEU A 168 12.09 6.54 -30.26
CA LEU A 168 13.54 6.30 -30.43
C LEU A 168 14.07 5.25 -29.44
N PHE A 169 13.47 5.14 -28.25
CA PHE A 169 13.89 4.13 -27.27
C PHE A 169 13.49 2.70 -27.67
N LEU A 170 12.50 2.53 -28.56
CA LEU A 170 12.12 1.22 -29.10
C LEU A 170 13.10 0.69 -30.15
N LYS A 171 13.90 1.57 -30.76
CA LYS A 171 14.88 1.19 -31.80
C LYS A 171 16.19 0.63 -31.23
N ARG A 172 16.34 0.61 -29.90
CA ARG A 172 17.56 0.14 -29.24
C ARG A 172 17.54 -1.36 -29.12
N GLU A 173 18.72 -1.97 -29.24
CA GLU A 173 18.90 -3.37 -28.88
C GLU A 173 18.58 -3.57 -27.39
N MET A 174 17.68 -4.52 -27.12
CA MET A 174 17.22 -4.84 -25.77
C MET A 174 17.58 -6.27 -25.40
N ASP A 175 17.95 -6.43 -24.15
CA ASP A 175 18.16 -7.72 -23.51
C ASP A 175 16.88 -8.17 -22.82
N PHE A 176 16.43 -9.38 -23.13
CA PHE A 176 15.27 -10.04 -22.54
C PHE A 176 15.62 -11.45 -22.03
N LEU A 177 16.89 -11.73 -21.74
CA LEU A 177 17.33 -13.02 -21.23
C LEU A 177 16.51 -13.40 -19.99
N ASP A 178 15.89 -14.59 -20.02
CA ASP A 178 15.00 -15.12 -18.98
C ASP A 178 13.73 -14.29 -18.67
N HIS A 179 13.38 -13.33 -19.53
CA HIS A 179 12.20 -12.46 -19.39
C HIS A 179 11.29 -12.46 -20.64
N PRO A 180 10.70 -13.62 -21.01
CA PRO A 180 9.85 -13.75 -22.20
C PRO A 180 8.59 -12.87 -22.15
N GLU A 181 8.06 -12.57 -20.96
CA GLU A 181 6.91 -11.69 -20.74
C GLU A 181 7.22 -10.23 -21.11
N GLU A 182 8.43 -9.77 -20.81
CA GLU A 182 8.88 -8.41 -21.18
C GLU A 182 9.12 -8.32 -22.68
N LYS A 183 9.67 -9.39 -23.29
CA LYS A 183 9.82 -9.48 -24.74
C LYS A 183 8.46 -9.44 -25.45
N ALA A 184 7.49 -10.23 -24.99
CA ALA A 184 6.15 -10.25 -25.58
C ALA A 184 5.45 -8.88 -25.45
N LEU A 185 5.60 -8.21 -24.30
CA LEU A 185 5.13 -6.84 -24.11
C LEU A 185 5.80 -5.88 -25.11
N PHE A 186 7.12 -5.95 -25.25
CA PHE A 186 7.89 -5.11 -26.16
C PHE A 186 7.48 -5.31 -27.62
N ASP A 187 7.38 -6.57 -28.07
CA ASP A 187 6.94 -6.93 -29.42
C ASP A 187 5.52 -6.41 -29.70
N SER A 188 4.62 -6.52 -28.71
CA SER A 188 3.27 -5.95 -28.80
C SER A 188 3.30 -4.43 -29.00
N ILE A 189 4.13 -3.70 -28.26
CA ILE A 189 4.28 -2.24 -28.41
C ILE A 189 4.84 -1.90 -29.78
N CYS A 190 5.88 -2.58 -30.23
CA CYS A 190 6.47 -2.38 -31.56
C CYS A 190 5.47 -2.64 -32.69
N SER A 191 4.51 -3.56 -32.49
CA SER A 191 3.44 -3.82 -33.47
C SER A 191 2.39 -2.71 -33.56
N ILE A 192 2.15 -2.00 -32.45
CA ILE A 192 1.23 -0.85 -32.36
C ILE A 192 1.89 0.38 -32.98
N GLU A 193 3.16 0.61 -32.66
CA GLU A 193 3.90 1.80 -33.08
C GLU A 193 4.43 1.66 -34.50
N LYS A 194 3.61 1.98 -35.50
CA LYS A 194 4.02 2.10 -36.91
C LYS A 194 4.28 3.56 -37.27
N ASP A 195 5.55 3.88 -37.55
CA ASP A 195 6.00 5.14 -38.16
C ASP A 195 5.68 6.45 -37.41
N GLN A 196 5.33 6.37 -36.11
CA GLN A 196 5.14 7.56 -35.26
C GLN A 196 6.42 7.92 -34.50
N GLU A 197 6.67 9.22 -34.34
CA GLU A 197 7.80 9.74 -33.56
C GLU A 197 7.57 9.58 -32.04
N TRP A 198 6.31 9.68 -31.61
CA TRP A 198 5.88 9.65 -30.22
C TRP A 198 5.02 8.43 -29.94
N MET A 199 5.19 7.88 -28.74
CA MET A 199 4.47 6.69 -28.31
C MET A 199 2.98 6.97 -28.11
N SER A 200 2.13 6.10 -28.66
CA SER A 200 0.69 6.16 -28.51
C SER A 200 0.23 6.03 -27.05
N LEU A 201 -1.00 6.46 -26.77
CA LEU A 201 -1.61 6.29 -25.44
C LEU A 201 -1.75 4.81 -25.05
N GLU A 202 -2.01 3.93 -26.01
CA GLU A 202 -2.17 2.50 -25.80
C GLU A 202 -0.86 1.85 -25.35
N SER A 203 0.23 2.09 -26.09
CA SER A 203 1.57 1.61 -25.71
C SER A 203 2.03 2.17 -24.36
N LYS A 204 1.75 3.46 -24.08
CA LYS A 204 2.01 4.05 -22.76
C LYS A 204 1.24 3.35 -21.65
N LYS A 205 -0.04 3.00 -21.86
CA LYS A 205 -0.83 2.24 -20.86
C LYS A 205 -0.20 0.89 -20.57
N LEU A 206 0.20 0.15 -21.60
CA LEU A 206 0.81 -1.18 -21.45
C LEU A 206 2.14 -1.09 -20.66
N LEU A 207 3.05 -0.22 -21.08
CA LEU A 207 4.35 -0.03 -20.41
C LEU A 207 4.20 0.43 -18.97
N ILE A 208 3.38 1.46 -18.72
CA ILE A 208 3.25 2.01 -17.38
C ILE A 208 2.55 1.01 -16.46
N THR A 209 1.58 0.24 -16.96
CA THR A 209 0.96 -0.84 -16.19
C THR A 209 2.00 -1.89 -15.80
N HIS A 210 2.85 -2.31 -16.72
CA HIS A 210 3.94 -3.25 -16.43
C HIS A 210 4.92 -2.67 -15.40
N PHE A 211 5.35 -1.42 -15.57
CA PHE A 211 6.20 -0.72 -14.61
C PHE A 211 5.60 -0.66 -13.21
N LEU A 212 4.33 -0.29 -13.09
CA LEU A 212 3.65 -0.19 -11.80
C LEU A 212 3.48 -1.57 -11.16
N LYS A 213 3.13 -2.61 -11.93
CA LYS A 213 3.04 -3.98 -11.43
C LYS A 213 4.39 -4.47 -10.92
N TYR A 214 5.47 -4.21 -11.65
CA TYR A 214 6.81 -4.56 -11.19
C TYR A 214 7.21 -3.80 -9.92
N LEU A 215 6.99 -2.47 -9.90
CA LEU A 215 7.33 -1.60 -8.76
C LEU A 215 6.57 -1.97 -7.47
N PHE A 216 5.30 -2.35 -7.56
CA PHE A 216 4.43 -2.50 -6.40
C PHE A 216 4.13 -3.96 -6.02
N VAL A 217 4.37 -4.91 -6.92
CA VAL A 217 3.93 -6.30 -6.77
C VAL A 217 5.07 -7.26 -7.06
N PHE A 218 5.51 -7.36 -8.32
CA PHE A 218 6.36 -8.47 -8.77
C PHE A 218 7.84 -8.31 -8.44
N GLY A 219 8.37 -7.09 -8.53
CA GLY A 219 9.80 -6.83 -8.33
C GLY A 219 10.21 -6.67 -6.87
N ILE A 220 9.30 -6.85 -5.91
CA ILE A 220 9.60 -6.66 -4.49
C ILE A 220 10.27 -7.91 -3.94
N GLU A 221 11.56 -7.79 -3.67
CA GLU A 221 12.39 -8.87 -3.16
C GLU A 221 13.07 -8.47 -1.85
N GLN A 222 13.41 -9.47 -1.04
CA GLN A 222 14.26 -9.26 0.12
C GLN A 222 15.71 -9.08 -0.33
N LEU A 223 16.38 -8.07 0.23
CA LEU A 223 17.76 -7.76 -0.12
C LEU A 223 18.73 -8.77 0.48
N ASN A 224 19.45 -9.54 -0.35
CA ASN A 224 20.51 -10.46 0.08
C ASN A 224 20.13 -11.32 1.31
N PRO A 225 19.02 -12.08 1.28
CA PRO A 225 18.52 -12.82 2.43
C PRO A 225 19.53 -13.88 2.92
N GLY A 226 20.38 -14.40 2.03
CA GLY A 226 21.44 -15.34 2.39
C GLY A 226 22.59 -14.72 3.20
N PHE A 227 22.77 -13.40 3.13
CA PHE A 227 23.79 -12.68 3.91
C PHE A 227 23.20 -12.10 5.20
N ASN A 228 22.02 -11.49 5.12
CA ASN A 228 21.31 -11.00 6.29
C ASN A 228 19.78 -11.20 6.13
N PRO A 229 19.16 -12.12 6.89
CA PRO A 229 17.73 -12.39 6.82
C PRO A 229 16.87 -11.25 7.40
N GLU A 230 17.47 -10.24 8.03
CA GLU A 230 16.77 -9.06 8.53
C GLU A 230 16.74 -7.91 7.53
N ASN A 231 17.47 -8.03 6.42
CA ASN A 231 17.48 -6.98 5.41
C ASN A 231 16.06 -6.70 4.90
N GLY A 232 15.79 -5.42 4.68
CA GLY A 232 14.52 -4.97 4.13
C GLY A 232 14.25 -5.44 2.70
N ARG A 233 13.06 -5.06 2.23
CA ARG A 233 12.58 -5.35 0.88
C ARG A 233 12.63 -4.12 -0.01
N GLY A 234 12.93 -4.35 -1.28
CA GLY A 234 13.00 -3.31 -2.31
C GLY A 234 12.81 -3.87 -3.71
N VAL A 235 12.94 -3.01 -4.70
CA VAL A 235 12.80 -3.34 -6.12
C VAL A 235 14.05 -2.92 -6.86
N PHE A 236 14.60 -3.84 -7.65
CA PHE A 236 15.77 -3.56 -8.47
C PHE A 236 15.44 -3.60 -9.96
N PHE A 237 15.44 -2.42 -10.58
CA PHE A 237 15.34 -2.26 -12.01
C PHE A 237 16.74 -2.41 -12.62
N ARG A 238 17.09 -3.65 -12.98
CA ARG A 238 18.41 -4.01 -13.53
C ARG A 238 18.70 -3.30 -14.83
N ASN A 239 19.95 -2.90 -15.07
CA ASN A 239 20.40 -2.31 -16.33
C ASN A 239 20.61 -3.37 -17.42
N LYS A 240 21.04 -4.57 -17.04
CA LYS A 240 21.23 -5.74 -17.92
C LYS A 240 20.74 -7.01 -17.22
N TYR A 241 20.28 -7.99 -17.99
CA TYR A 241 19.96 -9.32 -17.48
C TYR A 241 21.13 -10.27 -17.68
N SER A 242 21.74 -10.20 -18.86
CA SER A 242 22.94 -10.94 -19.21
C SER A 242 24.10 -10.55 -18.32
N LYS A 243 24.83 -11.58 -17.87
CA LYS A 243 26.12 -11.44 -17.17
C LYS A 243 27.29 -11.29 -18.14
N ASP A 244 27.05 -11.36 -19.45
CA ASP A 244 28.09 -11.16 -20.45
C ASP A 244 28.59 -9.71 -20.42
N PRO A 245 29.85 -9.47 -20.02
CA PRO A 245 30.41 -8.12 -19.96
C PRO A 245 30.51 -7.47 -21.35
N PHE A 246 30.53 -8.26 -22.43
CA PHE A 246 30.65 -7.77 -23.80
C PHE A 246 29.31 -7.41 -24.45
N SER A 247 28.19 -7.88 -23.89
CA SER A 247 26.87 -7.52 -24.40
C SER A 247 26.59 -6.04 -24.20
N SER A 248 26.29 -5.33 -25.27
CA SER A 248 25.89 -3.92 -25.23
C SER A 248 24.40 -3.73 -24.94
N ALA A 249 23.61 -4.79 -25.11
CA ALA A 249 22.18 -4.80 -24.91
C ALA A 249 21.82 -4.48 -23.45
N ARG A 250 20.77 -3.69 -23.27
CA ARG A 250 20.27 -3.27 -21.96
C ARG A 250 18.85 -3.73 -21.78
N SER A 251 18.44 -3.93 -20.53
CA SER A 251 17.09 -4.30 -20.18
C SER A 251 16.06 -3.28 -20.66
N ILE A 252 14.79 -3.68 -20.67
CA ILE A 252 13.67 -2.77 -20.90
C ILE A 252 13.67 -1.59 -19.91
N TRP A 253 14.10 -1.82 -18.67
CA TRP A 253 14.18 -0.80 -17.63
C TRP A 253 15.18 0.30 -17.96
N ALA A 254 16.40 -0.09 -18.32
CA ALA A 254 17.45 0.86 -18.63
C ALA A 254 17.27 1.54 -19.98
N ASN A 255 16.60 0.91 -20.94
CA ASN A 255 16.34 1.53 -22.22
C ASN A 255 15.09 2.42 -22.21
N LEU A 256 13.91 1.89 -21.84
CA LEU A 256 12.64 2.64 -21.96
C LEU A 256 12.38 3.58 -20.79
N PHE A 257 12.68 3.13 -19.56
CA PHE A 257 12.28 3.87 -18.35
C PHE A 257 13.37 4.81 -17.85
N PHE A 258 14.62 4.34 -17.80
CA PHE A 258 15.75 5.07 -17.23
C PHE A 258 16.81 5.46 -18.25
N GLY A 259 16.53 5.22 -19.53
CA GLY A 259 17.39 5.61 -20.62
C GLY A 259 17.49 7.13 -20.73
N THR A 260 18.63 7.58 -21.25
CA THR A 260 18.76 8.95 -21.74
C THR A 260 19.12 8.92 -23.22
N HIS A 261 18.59 9.89 -23.95
CA HIS A 261 18.92 10.11 -25.35
C HIS A 261 19.23 11.59 -25.57
N HIS A 262 20.12 11.87 -26.50
CA HIS A 262 20.48 13.23 -26.86
C HIS A 262 20.03 13.48 -28.29
N GLU A 263 19.18 14.48 -28.47
CA GLU A 263 18.78 14.98 -29.77
C GLU A 263 19.31 16.42 -29.91
N GLY A 264 20.46 16.55 -30.57
CA GLY A 264 21.28 17.75 -30.50
C GLY A 264 21.67 18.08 -29.06
N ASN A 265 21.32 19.27 -28.59
CA ASN A 265 21.59 19.74 -27.22
C ASN A 265 20.51 19.34 -26.20
N ILE A 266 19.44 18.65 -26.62
CA ILE A 266 18.31 18.31 -25.75
C ILE A 266 18.51 16.91 -25.17
N LYS A 267 18.56 16.82 -23.84
CA LYS A 267 18.59 15.54 -23.11
C LYS A 267 17.16 15.04 -22.88
N ILE A 268 16.77 14.02 -23.62
CA ILE A 268 15.49 13.32 -23.46
C ILE A 268 15.68 12.20 -22.42
N LYS A 269 14.89 12.24 -21.36
CA LYS A 269 14.87 11.20 -20.31
C LYS A 269 13.71 10.22 -20.55
N GLY A 270 13.95 8.95 -20.29
CA GLY A 270 12.91 7.92 -20.30
C GLY A 270 11.78 8.21 -19.31
N MET A 271 10.62 7.58 -19.53
CA MET A 271 9.40 7.86 -18.77
C MET A 271 9.50 7.51 -17.27
N GLY A 272 10.41 6.62 -16.86
CA GLY A 272 10.57 6.19 -15.46
C GLY A 272 10.81 7.37 -14.51
N TYR A 273 11.65 8.33 -14.90
CA TYR A 273 11.90 9.54 -14.12
C TYR A 273 10.64 10.40 -13.93
N GLN A 274 9.84 10.52 -14.99
CA GLN A 274 8.59 11.29 -14.96
C GLN A 274 7.53 10.56 -14.11
N ILE A 275 7.45 9.23 -14.24
CA ILE A 275 6.54 8.39 -13.45
C ILE A 275 6.86 8.56 -11.96
N PHE A 276 8.11 8.40 -11.53
CA PHE A 276 8.47 8.60 -10.12
C PHE A 276 8.12 9.99 -9.59
N THR A 277 8.38 11.03 -10.38
CA THR A 277 8.02 12.41 -10.01
C THR A 277 6.51 12.55 -9.80
N ARG A 278 5.71 11.95 -10.69
CA ARG A 278 4.24 11.99 -10.59
C ARG A 278 3.73 11.11 -9.45
N LEU A 279 4.29 9.94 -9.21
CA LEU A 279 3.96 9.09 -8.06
C LEU A 279 4.19 9.84 -6.74
N LYS A 280 5.32 10.57 -6.59
CA LYS A 280 5.57 11.45 -5.44
C LYS A 280 4.50 12.53 -5.30
N LYS A 281 4.10 13.19 -6.40
CA LYS A 281 3.00 14.18 -6.41
C LYS A 281 1.64 13.58 -6.03
N LEU A 282 1.42 12.30 -6.33
CA LEU A 282 0.23 11.57 -5.90
C LEU A 282 0.25 11.21 -4.40
N GLY A 283 1.35 11.49 -3.69
CA GLY A 283 1.51 11.21 -2.27
C GLY A 283 2.10 9.83 -1.97
N ILE A 284 2.69 9.16 -2.96
CA ILE A 284 3.43 7.91 -2.74
C ILE A 284 4.77 8.25 -2.13
N SER A 285 5.02 7.69 -0.96
CA SER A 285 6.27 7.83 -0.23
C SER A 285 7.26 6.78 -0.70
N PHE A 286 8.53 7.16 -0.81
CA PHE A 286 9.63 6.23 -1.05
C PHE A 286 10.56 6.37 0.14
N SER A 287 10.70 5.30 0.93
CA SER A 287 11.48 5.33 2.18
C SER A 287 12.97 5.51 1.88
N SER A 288 13.61 6.51 2.47
CA SER A 288 15.06 6.63 2.36
C SER A 288 15.72 5.48 3.11
N TYR A 289 16.56 4.68 2.44
CA TYR A 289 17.33 3.60 3.09
C TYR A 289 18.33 4.15 4.12
N ASN A 290 18.88 5.35 3.85
CA ASN A 290 19.72 6.14 4.73
C ASN A 290 19.72 7.61 4.24
N SER A 291 20.32 8.54 5.01
CA SER A 291 20.41 9.96 4.63
C SER A 291 21.30 10.22 3.40
N ILE A 292 22.05 9.21 2.96
CA ILE A 292 23.09 9.31 1.94
C ILE A 292 22.54 8.93 0.55
N ASN A 293 21.65 7.94 0.49
CA ASN A 293 21.11 7.44 -0.77
C ASN A 293 19.69 7.96 -1.01
N PRO A 294 19.47 8.80 -2.05
CA PRO A 294 18.12 9.18 -2.43
C PRO A 294 17.32 7.95 -2.85
N ASN A 295 16.01 7.96 -2.62
CA ASN A 295 15.09 6.93 -3.14
C ASN A 295 14.17 7.58 -4.20
N PRO A 296 14.19 7.10 -5.47
CA PRO A 296 14.99 5.99 -6.02
C PRO A 296 16.50 6.26 -6.07
N TYR A 297 17.30 5.20 -5.88
CA TYR A 297 18.76 5.22 -5.95
C TYR A 297 19.22 4.76 -7.34
N PHE A 298 19.94 5.62 -8.06
CA PHE A 298 20.41 5.34 -9.42
C PHE A 298 21.93 5.10 -9.40
N PHE A 299 22.37 4.00 -10.01
CA PHE A 299 23.78 3.62 -10.12
C PHE A 299 24.01 2.82 -11.40
N ASP A 300 25.26 2.45 -11.68
CA ASP A 300 25.64 1.88 -12.99
C ASP A 300 24.91 0.58 -13.33
N GLU A 301 24.56 -0.22 -12.33
CA GLU A 301 23.86 -1.50 -12.55
C GLU A 301 22.33 -1.35 -12.61
N GLY A 302 21.78 -0.17 -12.30
CA GLY A 302 20.34 0.07 -12.43
C GLY A 302 19.74 1.10 -11.47
N CYS A 303 18.45 0.97 -11.24
CA CYS A 303 17.69 1.80 -10.32
C CYS A 303 17.13 0.93 -9.19
N PHE A 304 17.39 1.31 -7.94
CA PHE A 304 16.86 0.63 -6.77
C PHE A 304 15.80 1.48 -6.05
N VAL A 305 14.71 0.85 -5.64
CA VAL A 305 13.66 1.45 -4.81
C VAL A 305 13.54 0.67 -3.52
N TYR A 306 13.79 1.31 -2.38
CA TYR A 306 13.59 0.70 -1.07
C TYR A 306 12.15 0.89 -0.61
N TRP A 307 11.57 -0.14 0.00
CA TRP A 307 10.24 -0.07 0.61
C TRP A 307 10.30 -0.14 2.13
N GLU A 308 11.19 -0.96 2.67
CA GLU A 308 11.42 -1.08 4.12
C GLU A 308 12.92 -1.26 4.39
N SER A 309 13.40 -0.81 5.55
CA SER A 309 14.81 -0.89 5.95
C SER A 309 15.17 -2.27 6.53
N GLN A 310 14.23 -2.86 7.26
CA GLN A 310 14.32 -4.21 7.83
C GLN A 310 13.12 -5.05 7.40
N PHE A 311 13.31 -6.37 7.33
CA PHE A 311 12.25 -7.29 6.93
C PHE A 311 11.02 -7.15 7.84
N LYS A 312 9.86 -6.88 7.24
CA LYS A 312 8.56 -6.65 7.92
C LYS A 312 8.51 -5.42 8.84
N SER A 313 9.51 -4.53 8.82
CA SER A 313 9.48 -3.28 9.60
C SER A 313 8.29 -2.38 9.25
N ALA A 314 7.80 -2.41 8.00
CA ALA A 314 6.64 -1.63 7.60
C ALA A 314 5.40 -1.90 8.46
N LEU A 315 5.19 -3.13 8.93
CA LEU A 315 4.09 -3.45 9.84
C LEU A 315 4.29 -2.84 11.24
N GLN A 316 5.54 -2.72 11.69
CA GLN A 316 5.87 -2.12 12.98
C GLN A 316 5.80 -0.59 12.93
N ASP A 317 6.31 0.01 11.86
CA ASP A 317 6.30 1.46 11.63
C ASP A 317 4.87 2.00 11.55
N HIS A 318 3.97 1.20 10.98
CA HIS A 318 2.54 1.47 10.94
C HIS A 318 1.77 0.89 12.14
N GLY A 319 2.46 0.53 13.23
CA GLY A 319 1.89 0.13 14.51
C GLY A 319 0.94 -1.07 14.47
N ILE A 320 0.98 -1.86 13.39
CA ILE A 320 0.18 -3.07 13.19
C ILE A 320 0.78 -4.21 14.02
N LEU A 321 2.11 -4.31 14.04
CA LEU A 321 2.85 -5.18 14.94
C LEU A 321 3.49 -4.36 16.05
N GLN A 322 3.52 -4.90 17.27
CA GLN A 322 4.33 -4.31 18.33
C GLN A 322 5.80 -4.50 17.98
N LYS A 323 6.62 -3.45 18.13
CA LYS A 323 8.07 -3.62 18.18
C LYS A 323 8.36 -4.62 19.30
N GLN A 324 9.06 -5.69 18.97
CA GLN A 324 9.68 -6.49 20.02
C GLN A 324 10.67 -5.55 20.70
N THR A 325 10.33 -5.05 21.89
CA THR A 325 11.33 -4.47 22.76
C THR A 325 12.32 -5.60 23.02
N GLU A 326 13.50 -5.49 22.41
CA GLU A 326 14.65 -6.27 22.80
C GLU A 326 14.88 -6.03 24.29
N THR A 327 14.35 -6.94 25.10
CA THR A 327 14.80 -7.10 26.48
C THR A 327 16.15 -7.82 26.39
N PHE A 328 17.16 -7.13 25.86
CA PHE A 328 18.54 -7.50 26.09
C PHE A 328 18.78 -7.24 27.58
N TYR A 329 18.49 -8.25 28.39
CA TYR A 329 19.05 -8.32 29.73
C TYR A 329 20.57 -8.29 29.57
N ARG A 330 21.16 -7.15 29.94
CA ARG A 330 22.48 -7.10 30.54
C ARG A 330 22.51 -8.12 31.66
N ASN A 331 23.00 -9.32 31.38
CA ASN A 331 23.62 -10.14 32.39
C ASN A 331 25.12 -9.82 32.30
N THR A 332 25.48 -8.76 33.02
CA THR A 332 26.81 -8.59 33.60
C THR A 332 27.09 -9.68 34.62
#